data_AF-A0A7C7CSI6-F1
#
_entry.id   AF-A0A7C7CSI6-F1
#
_cell.length_a   1.000
_cell.length_b   1.000
_cell.length_c   1.000
_cell.angle_alpha   90.00
_cell.angle_beta   90.00
_cell.angle_gamma   90.00
#
_symmetry.space_group_name_H-M   'P 1'
#
loop_
_entity.id
_entity.type
_entity.pdbx_description
1 polymer ?
#
loop_
_entity_poly.entity_id
_entity_poly.type
_entity_poly.pdbx_seq_one_letter_code
_entity_poly.pdbx_strand_id
1 'polypeptide(L)'
;MNKIVTVVTDLIQKRVRTQNVLAMLPGTDPALIEEFIVIGAHYDHLGFGGSHSGSLRPDSLAIHNGADDNASGVAAIIEIMEELSFSRQYVKRSVLFIAFGAEESGLLGSKYFTKNSLVDLNQIKLMINLDMVGRMNPDTKSLIVGGTGTGAGLSDFLKTNLQNSDLDVSFSSEGYGPSDHSSFGRHEYIY
;
A
#
# COMPACT_ATOMS: atom_id res chain seq x y z
N MET A 1 -18.48 26.89 40.13
CA MET A 1 -18.38 27.96 39.11
C MET A 1 -17.89 27.33 37.82
N ASN A 2 -18.74 27.24 36.79
CA ASN A 2 -18.32 26.76 35.48
C ASN A 2 -17.66 27.90 34.71
N LYS A 3 -16.39 27.74 34.33
CA LYS A 3 -15.72 28.67 33.42
C LYS A 3 -15.94 28.18 31.99
N ILE A 4 -16.54 29.04 31.17
CA ILE A 4 -16.60 28.83 29.73
C ILE A 4 -15.29 29.38 29.15
N VAL A 5 -14.58 28.56 28.38
CA VAL A 5 -13.41 28.97 27.60
C VAL A 5 -13.79 28.87 26.14
N THR A 6 -13.61 29.97 25.40
CA THR A 6 -13.81 30.02 23.96
C THR A 6 -12.44 30.00 23.29
N VAL A 7 -12.20 29.02 22.43
CA VAL A 7 -11.00 28.93 21.60
C VAL A 7 -11.40 29.27 20.17
N VAL A 8 -10.67 30.19 19.56
CA VAL A 8 -10.79 30.54 18.13
C VAL A 8 -9.47 30.17 17.48
N THR A 9 -9.52 29.53 16.31
CA THR A 9 -8.35 29.15 15.54
C THR A 9 -8.61 29.44 14.06
N ASP A 10 -7.55 29.81 13.34
CA ASP A 10 -7.60 30.02 11.90
C ASP A 10 -7.22 28.73 11.17
N LEU A 11 -8.05 28.28 10.24
CA LEU A 11 -7.74 27.15 9.37
C LEU A 11 -7.03 27.64 8.11
N ILE A 12 -5.73 27.42 8.01
CA ILE A 12 -4.96 27.71 6.80
C ILE A 12 -4.96 26.46 5.91
N GLN A 13 -5.74 26.47 4.83
CA GLN A 13 -5.77 25.37 3.87
C GLN A 13 -4.62 25.50 2.86
N LYS A 14 -3.69 24.54 2.87
CA LYS A 14 -2.67 24.40 1.82
C LYS A 14 -3.12 23.35 0.80
N ARG A 15 -3.10 23.69 -0.48
CA ARG A 15 -3.37 22.75 -1.58
C ARG A 15 -2.08 22.34 -2.25
N VAL A 16 -1.90 21.04 -2.42
CA VAL A 16 -0.76 20.43 -3.11
C VAL A 16 -1.32 19.46 -4.15
N ARG A 17 -0.66 19.35 -5.29
CA ARG A 17 -1.02 18.38 -6.33
C ARG A 17 -0.24 17.09 -6.12
N THR A 18 -0.94 15.97 -6.14
CA THR A 18 -0.38 14.61 -6.18
C THR A 18 -1.08 13.83 -7.29
N GLN A 19 -0.62 12.62 -7.58
CA GLN A 19 -1.21 11.72 -8.56
C GLN A 19 -0.88 10.28 -8.21
N ASN A 20 -1.70 9.32 -8.64
CA ASN A 20 -1.28 7.93 -8.68
C ASN A 20 -0.65 7.65 -10.05
N VAL A 21 0.36 6.79 -10.09
CA VAL A 21 0.96 6.30 -11.35
C VAL A 21 0.60 4.83 -11.50
N LEU A 22 0.00 4.48 -12.63
CA LEU A 22 -0.53 3.13 -12.87
C LEU A 22 0.10 2.52 -14.13
N ALA A 23 0.37 1.23 -14.09
CA ALA A 23 0.74 0.42 -15.24
C ALA A 23 -0.06 -0.88 -15.23
N MET A 24 -0.45 -1.38 -16.41
CA MET A 24 -1.24 -2.60 -16.52
C MET A 24 -0.54 -3.61 -17.43
N LEU A 25 -0.42 -4.85 -16.95
CA LEU A 25 -0.03 -6.00 -17.74
C LEU A 25 -1.27 -6.84 -18.03
N PRO A 26 -1.79 -6.86 -19.28
CA PRO A 26 -2.98 -7.63 -19.62
C PRO A 26 -2.72 -9.13 -19.52
N GLY A 27 -3.67 -9.85 -18.90
CA GLY A 27 -3.64 -11.30 -18.79
C GLY A 27 -3.72 -12.02 -20.14
N THR A 28 -3.40 -13.32 -20.14
CA THR A 28 -3.39 -14.17 -21.34
C THR A 28 -4.64 -15.03 -21.52
N ASP A 29 -5.43 -15.22 -20.45
CA ASP A 29 -6.63 -16.06 -20.50
C ASP A 29 -7.86 -15.18 -20.77
N PRO A 30 -8.56 -15.36 -21.91
CA PRO A 30 -9.74 -14.54 -22.25
C PRO A 30 -10.87 -14.60 -21.21
N ALA A 31 -10.95 -15.67 -20.42
CA ALA A 31 -11.94 -15.79 -19.36
C ALA A 31 -11.55 -15.03 -18.08
N LEU A 32 -10.26 -14.73 -17.89
CA LEU A 32 -9.72 -14.13 -16.66
C LEU A 32 -9.10 -12.74 -16.89
N ILE A 33 -9.05 -12.26 -18.13
CA ILE A 33 -8.39 -10.99 -18.49
C ILE A 33 -9.05 -9.77 -17.83
N GLU A 34 -10.35 -9.85 -17.54
CA GLU A 34 -11.10 -8.82 -16.81
C GLU A 34 -11.05 -9.01 -15.30
N GLU A 35 -10.31 -9.99 -14.78
CA GLU A 35 -9.99 -10.12 -13.35
C GLU A 35 -8.61 -9.53 -13.07
N PHE A 36 -8.50 -8.75 -12.00
CA PHE A 36 -7.31 -7.96 -11.69
C PHE A 36 -6.62 -8.43 -10.40
N ILE A 37 -5.30 -8.51 -10.44
CA ILE A 37 -4.42 -8.54 -9.28
C ILE A 37 -3.78 -7.16 -9.18
N VAL A 38 -3.95 -6.47 -8.05
CA VAL A 38 -3.28 -5.19 -7.79
C VAL A 38 -2.00 -5.44 -7.03
N ILE A 39 -0.89 -4.84 -7.47
CA ILE A 39 0.38 -4.76 -6.73
C ILE A 39 0.70 -3.28 -6.53
N GLY A 40 0.72 -2.83 -5.28
CA GLY A 40 0.76 -1.42 -4.93
C GLY A 40 1.80 -1.08 -3.86
N ALA A 41 2.28 0.16 -3.90
CA ALA A 41 3.18 0.79 -2.94
C ALA A 41 3.00 2.30 -3.07
N HIS A 42 3.29 3.08 -2.03
CA HIS A 42 3.28 4.54 -2.17
C HIS A 42 4.66 5.06 -2.54
N TYR A 43 4.69 6.15 -3.30
CA TYR A 43 5.94 6.79 -3.73
C TYR A 43 6.22 8.13 -3.04
N ASP A 44 5.25 8.67 -2.30
CA ASP A 44 5.47 9.85 -1.46
C ASP A 44 6.18 9.48 -0.15
N HIS A 45 6.79 10.50 0.46
CA HIS A 45 7.32 10.44 1.81
C HIS A 45 7.31 11.83 2.44
N LEU A 46 7.64 11.93 3.73
CA LEU A 46 7.56 13.16 4.53
C LEU A 46 8.43 14.31 4.01
N GLY A 47 9.52 14.01 3.30
CA GLY A 47 10.47 15.00 2.80
C GLY A 47 11.31 15.61 3.93
N PHE A 48 10.85 16.69 4.55
CA PHE A 48 11.56 17.31 5.68
C PHE A 48 10.83 17.07 7.00
N GLY A 49 11.60 16.89 8.07
CA GLY A 49 11.09 16.91 9.43
C GLY A 49 10.53 18.28 9.83
N GLY A 50 9.96 18.34 11.02
CA GLY A 50 9.49 19.57 11.63
C GLY A 50 8.08 19.47 12.17
N SER A 51 7.61 20.59 12.71
CA SER A 51 6.25 20.68 13.23
C SER A 51 5.22 20.41 12.13
N HIS A 52 4.29 19.49 12.39
CA HIS A 52 3.23 19.05 11.47
C HIS A 52 3.71 18.30 10.21
N SER A 53 4.95 17.81 10.16
CA SER A 53 5.43 17.05 9.00
C SER A 53 5.05 15.57 8.99
N GLY A 54 4.52 15.04 10.10
CA GLY A 54 4.35 13.60 10.31
C GLY A 54 5.59 12.91 10.91
N SER A 55 6.71 13.61 11.02
CA SER A 55 7.94 13.06 11.60
C SER A 55 7.80 12.73 13.08
N LEU A 56 8.35 11.58 13.49
CA LEU A 56 8.52 11.21 14.90
C LEU A 56 9.57 12.08 15.64
N ARG A 57 10.28 12.96 14.92
CA ARG A 57 11.20 13.96 15.47
C ARG A 57 10.80 15.37 15.01
N PRO A 58 9.68 15.91 15.51
CA PRO A 58 9.10 17.17 15.05
C PRO A 58 9.95 18.41 15.40
N ASP A 59 10.95 18.25 16.27
CA ASP A 59 11.94 19.25 16.67
C ASP A 59 13.12 19.36 15.69
N SER A 60 13.20 18.48 14.69
CA SER A 60 14.27 18.43 13.70
C SER A 60 13.75 18.79 12.31
N LEU A 61 14.53 19.57 11.55
CA LEU A 61 14.30 19.84 10.12
C LEU A 61 15.12 18.91 9.22
N ALA A 62 15.56 17.76 9.73
CA ALA A 62 16.34 16.79 8.95
C ALA A 62 15.53 16.24 7.77
N ILE A 63 16.22 15.84 6.70
CA ILE A 63 15.60 15.16 5.58
C ILE A 63 15.23 13.72 5.95
N HIS A 64 14.03 13.31 5.54
CA HIS A 64 13.53 11.95 5.53
C HIS A 64 13.64 11.43 4.10
N ASN A 65 14.64 10.57 3.84
CA ASN A 65 14.95 10.13 2.48
C ASN A 65 13.97 9.09 1.90
N GLY A 66 13.21 8.41 2.77
CA GLY A 66 12.18 7.45 2.36
C GLY A 66 12.69 6.19 1.65
N ALA A 67 13.93 5.77 1.97
CA ALA A 67 14.54 4.63 1.30
C ALA A 67 13.79 3.32 1.55
N ASP A 68 13.48 3.01 2.81
CA ASP A 68 12.67 1.84 3.17
C ASP A 68 11.18 2.18 3.06
N ASP A 69 10.79 3.37 3.50
CA ASP A 69 9.42 3.90 3.54
C ASP A 69 9.26 5.06 2.53
N ASN A 70 8.84 4.83 1.28
CA ASN A 70 8.56 3.52 0.69
C ASN A 70 9.15 3.35 -0.72
N ALA A 71 10.32 3.96 -0.95
CA ALA A 71 11.09 3.72 -2.18
C ALA A 71 11.42 2.23 -2.39
N SER A 72 11.54 1.45 -1.30
CA SER A 72 11.74 0.00 -1.37
C SER A 72 10.55 -0.73 -2.00
N GLY A 73 9.31 -0.40 -1.62
CA GLY A 73 8.11 -0.97 -2.21
C GLY A 73 7.94 -0.58 -3.68
N VAL A 74 8.26 0.67 -4.03
CA VAL A 74 8.26 1.13 -5.43
C VAL A 74 9.31 0.38 -6.25
N ALA A 75 10.52 0.19 -5.72
CA ALA A 75 11.56 -0.59 -6.38
C ALA A 75 11.12 -2.05 -6.59
N ALA A 76 10.50 -2.67 -5.58
CA ALA A 76 9.97 -4.03 -5.70
C ALA A 76 8.86 -4.14 -6.76
N ILE A 77 7.97 -3.14 -6.89
CA ILE A 77 6.95 -3.11 -7.94
C ILE A 77 7.58 -3.09 -9.33
N ILE A 78 8.61 -2.26 -9.54
CA ILE A 78 9.29 -2.15 -10.83
C ILE A 78 9.95 -3.49 -11.20
N GLU A 79 10.64 -4.11 -10.23
CA GLU A 79 11.28 -5.42 -10.42
C GLU A 79 10.25 -6.53 -10.74
N ILE A 80 9.16 -6.62 -9.97
CA ILE A 80 8.09 -7.59 -10.22
C ILE A 80 7.47 -7.36 -11.59
N MET A 81 7.28 -6.10 -12.00
CA MET A 81 6.76 -5.76 -13.32
C MET A 81 7.70 -6.25 -14.44
N GLU A 82 9.01 -6.04 -14.29
CA GLU A 82 10.03 -6.52 -15.24
C GLU A 82 9.98 -8.04 -15.36
N GLU A 83 10.04 -8.76 -14.24
CA GLU A 83 9.99 -10.23 -14.20
C GLU A 83 8.69 -10.80 -14.80
N LEU A 84 7.54 -10.22 -14.47
CA LEU A 84 6.25 -10.64 -15.06
C LEU A 84 6.15 -10.30 -16.55
N SER A 85 6.85 -9.28 -17.03
CA SER A 85 6.90 -8.95 -18.46
C SER A 85 7.62 -10.05 -19.26
N PHE A 86 8.69 -10.62 -18.73
CA PHE A 86 9.40 -11.75 -19.34
C PHE A 86 8.61 -13.06 -19.24
N SER A 87 7.82 -13.22 -18.18
CA SER A 87 6.99 -14.40 -17.93
C SER A 87 5.53 -14.26 -18.37
N ARG A 88 5.22 -13.28 -19.23
CA ARG A 88 3.85 -12.86 -19.56
C ARG A 88 2.94 -14.01 -19.98
N GLN A 89 3.44 -15.02 -20.70
CA GLN A 89 2.64 -16.17 -21.13
C GLN A 89 1.97 -16.93 -19.97
N TYR A 90 2.52 -16.87 -18.76
CA TYR A 90 1.99 -17.56 -17.58
C TYR A 90 1.02 -16.69 -16.75
N VAL A 91 0.93 -15.39 -17.06
CA VAL A 91 0.11 -14.42 -16.34
C VAL A 91 -1.31 -14.43 -16.93
N LYS A 92 -2.19 -15.24 -16.35
CA LYS A 92 -3.57 -15.44 -16.88
C LYS A 92 -4.51 -14.26 -16.61
N ARG A 93 -4.44 -13.69 -15.40
CA ARG A 93 -5.20 -12.49 -14.98
C ARG A 93 -4.47 -11.22 -15.34
N SER A 94 -5.18 -10.11 -15.47
CA SER A 94 -4.51 -8.82 -15.63
C SER A 94 -3.88 -8.39 -14.30
N VAL A 95 -2.70 -7.77 -14.38
CA VAL A 95 -1.99 -7.23 -13.21
C VAL A 95 -1.95 -5.71 -13.32
N LEU A 96 -2.44 -5.03 -12.28
CA LEU A 96 -2.43 -3.58 -12.18
C LEU A 96 -1.39 -3.17 -11.13
N PHE A 97 -0.33 -2.52 -11.59
CA PHE A 97 0.70 -1.95 -10.73
C PHE A 97 0.35 -0.50 -10.41
N ILE A 98 0.42 -0.13 -9.13
CA ILE A 98 0.05 1.23 -8.69
C ILE A 98 1.10 1.79 -7.74
N ALA A 99 1.72 2.90 -8.14
CA ALA A 99 2.44 3.77 -7.21
C ALA A 99 1.46 4.84 -6.69
N PHE A 100 1.04 4.71 -5.43
CA PHE A 100 0.12 5.64 -4.79
C PHE A 100 0.83 6.92 -4.35
N GLY A 101 0.17 8.07 -4.50
CA GLY A 101 0.65 9.32 -3.95
C GLY A 101 -0.12 9.76 -2.72
N ALA A 102 0.53 10.51 -1.83
CA ALA A 102 -0.07 11.07 -0.62
C ALA A 102 -0.64 10.01 0.35
N GLU A 103 0.06 8.90 0.51
CA GLU A 103 -0.20 7.89 1.55
C GLU A 103 0.03 8.49 2.95
N GLU A 104 1.15 9.18 3.13
CA GLU A 104 1.59 9.75 4.41
C GLU A 104 0.69 10.90 4.88
N SER A 105 -0.11 11.44 3.94
CA SER A 105 -1.14 12.44 4.19
C SER A 105 -2.53 11.82 4.47
N GLY A 106 -2.57 10.52 4.79
CA GLY A 106 -3.77 9.78 5.16
C GLY A 106 -4.41 8.99 4.02
N LEU A 107 -3.62 8.21 3.29
CA LEU A 107 -4.03 7.27 2.24
C LEU A 107 -4.79 7.94 1.08
N LEU A 108 -4.46 9.21 0.76
CA LEU A 108 -5.28 10.00 -0.16
C LEU A 108 -5.27 9.42 -1.58
N GLY A 109 -4.12 8.91 -2.04
CA GLY A 109 -3.98 8.28 -3.34
C GLY A 109 -4.81 7.01 -3.48
N SER A 110 -4.64 6.05 -2.58
CA SER A 110 -5.39 4.79 -2.62
C SER A 110 -6.89 4.98 -2.39
N LYS A 111 -7.31 5.89 -1.49
CA LYS A 111 -8.73 6.28 -1.34
C LYS A 111 -9.30 6.91 -2.61
N TYR A 112 -8.52 7.73 -3.30
CA TYR A 112 -8.95 8.32 -4.55
C TYR A 112 -9.13 7.23 -5.63
N PHE A 113 -8.18 6.29 -5.71
CA PHE A 113 -8.25 5.16 -6.63
C PHE A 113 -9.49 4.30 -6.37
N THR A 114 -9.76 3.89 -5.13
CA THR A 114 -10.93 3.03 -4.86
C THR A 114 -12.25 3.75 -5.10
N LYS A 115 -12.33 5.08 -4.96
CA LYS A 115 -13.53 5.85 -5.29
C LYS A 115 -13.69 6.16 -6.79
N ASN A 116 -12.61 6.19 -7.54
CA ASN A 116 -12.58 6.62 -8.95
C ASN A 116 -11.81 5.61 -9.81
N SER A 117 -12.00 4.32 -9.53
CA SER A 117 -11.20 3.25 -10.11
C SER A 117 -11.38 3.19 -11.63
N LEU A 118 -10.29 2.92 -12.33
CA LEU A 118 -10.30 2.70 -13.79
C LEU A 118 -10.81 1.30 -14.16
N VAL A 119 -10.91 0.41 -13.18
CA VAL A 119 -11.43 -0.97 -13.30
C VAL A 119 -12.53 -1.20 -12.28
N ASP A 120 -13.45 -2.13 -12.54
CA ASP A 120 -14.45 -2.52 -11.57
C ASP A 120 -13.77 -3.13 -10.33
N LEU A 121 -14.02 -2.55 -9.15
CA LEU A 121 -13.45 -3.02 -7.90
C LEU A 121 -13.84 -4.46 -7.56
N ASN A 122 -15.02 -4.91 -8.00
CA ASN A 122 -15.46 -6.30 -7.81
C ASN A 122 -14.62 -7.29 -8.64
N GLN A 123 -13.90 -6.79 -9.64
CA GLN A 123 -12.98 -7.59 -10.44
C GLN A 123 -11.56 -7.64 -9.88
N ILE A 124 -11.25 -6.83 -8.86
CA ILE A 124 -9.98 -6.94 -8.14
C ILE A 124 -10.07 -8.15 -7.21
N LYS A 125 -9.36 -9.23 -7.56
CA LYS A 125 -9.40 -10.50 -6.81
C LYS A 125 -8.38 -10.57 -5.69
N LEU A 126 -7.33 -9.75 -5.77
CA LEU A 126 -6.30 -9.63 -4.76
C LEU A 126 -5.63 -8.26 -4.87
N MET A 127 -5.31 -7.65 -3.75
CA MET A 127 -4.43 -6.49 -3.66
C MET A 127 -3.26 -6.83 -2.73
N ILE A 128 -2.04 -6.67 -3.25
CA ILE A 128 -0.79 -6.84 -2.51
C ILE A 128 -0.20 -5.45 -2.35
N ASN A 129 0.02 -5.05 -1.10
CA ASN A 129 0.67 -3.79 -0.77
C ASN A 129 2.09 -4.06 -0.28
N LEU A 130 3.07 -3.41 -0.89
CA LEU A 130 4.48 -3.47 -0.51
C LEU A 130 4.84 -2.18 0.20
N ASP A 131 5.09 -2.28 1.50
CA ASP A 131 5.41 -1.15 2.35
C ASP A 131 6.51 -1.52 3.33
N MET A 132 7.65 -0.85 3.21
CA MET A 132 8.88 -1.14 3.96
C MET A 132 9.42 -2.55 3.74
N VAL A 133 9.83 -2.85 2.50
CA VAL A 133 10.36 -4.16 2.09
C VAL A 133 11.88 -4.16 1.81
N GLY A 134 12.57 -3.07 2.12
CA GLY A 134 14.00 -2.88 1.81
C GLY A 134 14.95 -3.21 2.96
N ARG A 135 14.44 -3.33 4.20
CA ARG A 135 15.27 -3.55 5.39
C ARG A 135 14.99 -4.90 6.06
N MET A 136 15.99 -5.79 6.00
CA MET A 136 15.96 -7.07 6.71
C MET A 136 16.97 -7.10 7.86
N ASN A 137 16.52 -7.55 9.05
CA ASN A 137 17.45 -7.91 10.13
C ASN A 137 18.04 -9.29 9.81
N PRO A 138 19.38 -9.44 9.70
CA PRO A 138 20.01 -10.70 9.31
C PRO A 138 19.86 -11.82 10.35
N ASP A 139 19.68 -11.46 11.63
CA ASP A 139 19.56 -12.42 12.73
C ASP A 139 18.13 -12.96 12.84
N THR A 140 17.12 -12.09 12.68
CA THR A 140 15.72 -12.50 12.82
C THR A 140 15.05 -12.86 11.50
N LYS A 141 15.49 -12.30 10.37
CA LYS A 141 14.92 -12.51 9.02
C LYS A 141 13.39 -12.36 8.98
N SER A 142 12.87 -11.42 9.77
CA SER A 142 11.43 -11.29 10.00
C SER A 142 10.72 -10.69 8.78
N LEU A 143 9.60 -11.30 8.40
CA LEU A 143 8.66 -10.78 7.41
C LEU A 143 7.27 -10.68 8.05
N ILE A 144 6.62 -9.53 7.94
CA ILE A 144 5.26 -9.33 8.42
C ILE A 144 4.31 -9.32 7.22
N VAL A 145 3.30 -10.19 7.23
CA VAL A 145 2.26 -10.23 6.21
C VAL A 145 0.91 -9.96 6.87
N GLY A 146 0.35 -8.78 6.61
CA GLY A 146 -0.96 -8.38 7.11
C GLY A 146 -2.11 -8.73 6.17
N GLY A 147 -3.34 -8.59 6.66
CA GLY A 147 -4.56 -8.79 5.85
C GLY A 147 -4.83 -10.25 5.45
N THR A 148 -4.17 -11.23 6.06
CA THR A 148 -4.27 -12.64 5.63
C THR A 148 -5.64 -13.27 5.83
N GLY A 149 -6.48 -12.67 6.69
CA GLY A 149 -7.87 -13.09 6.93
C GLY A 149 -8.89 -12.48 5.96
N THR A 150 -8.47 -11.59 5.06
CA THR A 150 -9.40 -10.88 4.15
C THR A 150 -9.83 -11.69 2.93
N GLY A 151 -9.08 -12.75 2.59
CA GLY A 151 -9.35 -13.62 1.45
C GLY A 151 -9.65 -15.05 1.90
N ALA A 152 -10.64 -15.69 1.25
CA ALA A 152 -10.96 -17.09 1.48
C ALA A 152 -9.74 -17.98 1.21
N GLY A 153 -9.27 -18.71 2.22
CA GLY A 153 -8.10 -19.60 2.12
C GLY A 153 -6.74 -18.91 2.00
N LEU A 154 -6.67 -17.58 2.03
CA LEU A 154 -5.43 -16.82 1.83
C LEU A 154 -4.39 -17.09 2.94
N SER A 155 -4.82 -17.10 4.20
CA SER A 155 -3.96 -17.46 5.33
C SER A 155 -3.32 -18.84 5.15
N ASP A 156 -4.12 -19.85 4.79
CA ASP A 156 -3.61 -21.22 4.66
C ASP A 156 -2.69 -21.34 3.44
N PHE A 157 -3.05 -20.71 2.33
CA PHE A 157 -2.19 -20.60 1.16
C PHE A 157 -0.83 -20.00 1.49
N LEU A 158 -0.79 -18.88 2.21
CA LEU A 158 0.46 -18.22 2.61
C LEU A 158 1.29 -19.09 3.54
N LYS A 159 0.66 -19.69 4.57
CA LYS A 159 1.35 -20.60 5.49
C LYS A 159 1.98 -21.78 4.73
N THR A 160 1.24 -22.41 3.82
CA THR A 160 1.75 -23.53 3.04
C THR A 160 2.90 -23.14 2.11
N ASN A 161 2.84 -21.97 1.47
CA ASN A 161 3.88 -21.56 0.53
C ASN A 161 5.12 -20.99 1.22
N LEU A 162 5.00 -20.49 2.44
CA LEU A 162 6.11 -19.88 3.20
C LEU A 162 6.71 -20.82 4.27
N GLN A 163 6.12 -21.99 4.53
CA GLN A 163 6.56 -22.94 5.56
C GLN A 163 8.02 -23.40 5.41
N ASN A 164 8.56 -23.43 4.18
CA ASN A 164 9.93 -23.86 3.89
C ASN A 164 10.87 -22.68 3.56
N SER A 165 10.43 -21.44 3.82
CA SER A 165 11.28 -20.28 3.63
C SER A 165 12.27 -20.12 4.79
N ASP A 166 13.39 -19.45 4.52
CA ASP A 166 14.36 -19.06 5.56
C ASP A 166 13.91 -17.80 6.35
N LEU A 167 12.66 -17.37 6.17
CA LEU A 167 12.10 -16.16 6.78
C LEU A 167 11.31 -16.51 8.03
N ASP A 168 11.40 -15.64 9.05
CA ASP A 168 10.53 -15.69 10.22
C ASP A 168 9.25 -14.91 9.92
N VAL A 169 8.24 -15.61 9.42
CA VAL A 169 7.01 -14.97 8.92
C VAL A 169 5.96 -14.84 10.01
N SER A 170 5.56 -13.60 10.29
CA SER A 170 4.45 -13.26 11.17
C SER A 170 3.23 -12.85 10.35
N PHE A 171 2.07 -13.42 10.69
CA PHE A 171 0.81 -13.14 10.01
C PHE A 171 -0.14 -12.35 10.89
N SER A 172 -0.77 -11.31 10.33
CA SER A 172 -1.93 -10.66 10.95
C SER A 172 -3.16 -10.82 10.03
N SER A 173 -4.34 -10.92 10.65
CA SER A 173 -5.57 -11.29 9.94
C SER A 173 -6.37 -10.07 9.47
N GLU A 174 -6.14 -8.94 10.12
CA GLU A 174 -6.90 -7.71 10.00
C GLU A 174 -6.71 -7.08 8.62
N GLY A 175 -7.82 -6.75 7.95
CA GLY A 175 -7.82 -6.03 6.67
C GLY A 175 -7.66 -4.52 6.77
N TYR A 176 -7.34 -4.02 7.96
CA TYR A 176 -7.07 -2.62 8.22
C TYR A 176 -5.68 -2.47 8.84
N GLY A 177 -4.98 -1.42 8.45
CA GLY A 177 -3.63 -1.14 8.89
C GLY A 177 -3.22 0.29 8.54
N PRO A 178 -1.95 0.63 8.78
CA PRO A 178 -1.46 1.97 8.59
C PRO A 178 -1.15 2.32 7.11
N SER A 179 -1.53 1.49 6.14
CA SER A 179 -1.09 1.64 4.74
C SER A 179 -2.20 1.37 3.70
N ASP A 180 -1.89 1.56 2.42
CA ASP A 180 -2.83 1.68 1.28
C ASP A 180 -3.79 0.49 1.08
N HIS A 181 -3.41 -0.72 1.48
CA HIS A 181 -4.30 -1.90 1.46
C HIS A 181 -5.63 -1.63 2.20
N SER A 182 -5.59 -0.78 3.22
CA SER A 182 -6.77 -0.40 4.01
C SER A 182 -7.86 0.30 3.20
N SER A 183 -7.48 0.99 2.11
CA SER A 183 -8.43 1.65 1.23
C SER A 183 -9.27 0.66 0.42
N PHE A 184 -8.78 -0.57 0.24
CA PHE A 184 -9.45 -1.64 -0.50
C PHE A 184 -10.42 -2.43 0.39
N GLY A 185 -10.11 -2.60 1.68
CA GLY A 185 -10.98 -3.29 2.65
C GLY A 185 -12.22 -2.50 3.09
N ARG A 186 -12.32 -1.19 2.79
CA ARG A 186 -13.34 -0.27 3.34
C ARG A 186 -14.69 -0.21 2.60
N HIS A 187 -15.06 -1.22 1.82
CA HIS A 187 -16.28 -1.16 0.99
C HIS A 187 -17.60 -1.41 1.74
N GLU A 188 -17.62 -1.48 3.08
CA GLU A 188 -18.86 -1.59 3.87
C GLU A 188 -19.18 -0.39 4.79
N TYR A 189 -18.42 0.70 4.77
CA TYR A 189 -18.75 1.87 5.62
C TYR A 189 -18.68 3.19 4.84
N ILE A 190 -19.76 3.50 4.15
CA ILE A 190 -20.14 4.88 3.80
C ILE A 190 -21.13 5.33 4.88
N TYR A 191 -20.77 6.36 5.65
CA TYR A 191 -21.74 7.19 6.36
C TYR A 191 -22.35 8.19 5.39
#